data_AF-A0A1H2LJ59-F1
#
_entry.id   AF-A0A1H2LJ59-F1
#
_cell.length_a   1.000
_cell.length_b   1.000
_cell.length_c   1.000
_cell.angle_alpha   90.00
_cell.angle_beta   90.00
_cell.angle_gamma   90.00
#
_symmetry.space_group_name_H-M   'P 1'
#
loop_
_entity.id
_entity.type
_entity.pdbx_description
1 polymer ?
#
loop_
_entity_poly.entity_id
_entity_poly.type
_entity_poly.pdbx_seq_one_letter_code
_entity_poly.pdbx_strand_id
1 'polypeptide(L)' 'MRLDGLVEAHLVPASSLRADDFDSYFVERRRRLCDLVEDAMGKAVPRDVGHGAEEDSTQFEIAEIEELPDEVD' A
#
# COMPACT_ATOMS: atom_id res chain seq x y z
N MET A 1 -12.68 -12.34 -17.29
CA MET A 1 -12.72 -13.65 -16.60
C MET A 1 -13.05 -13.46 -15.11
N ARG A 2 -13.55 -14.48 -14.39
CA ARG A 2 -13.90 -14.37 -12.95
C ARG A 2 -12.73 -13.92 -12.06
N LEU A 3 -11.52 -14.39 -12.37
CA LEU A 3 -10.31 -14.01 -11.64
C LEU A 3 -10.06 -12.50 -11.68
N ASP A 4 -10.33 -11.86 -12.82
CA ASP A 4 -10.07 -10.43 -13.06
C ASP A 4 -10.87 -9.59 -12.08
N GLY A 5 -12.16 -9.90 -11.93
CA GLY A 5 -13.00 -9.20 -10.96
C GLY A 5 -12.56 -9.41 -9.51
N LEU A 6 -12.04 -10.60 -9.17
CA LEU A 6 -11.57 -10.88 -7.80
C LEU A 6 -10.31 -10.08 -7.45
N VAL A 7 -9.36 -9.98 -8.39
CA VAL A 7 -8.11 -9.24 -8.15
C VAL A 7 -8.32 -7.73 -8.26
N GLU A 8 -9.19 -7.27 -9.16
CA GLU A 8 -9.57 -5.85 -9.27
C GLU A 8 -10.24 -5.33 -7.99
N ALA A 9 -11.04 -6.17 -7.30
CA ALA A 9 -11.61 -5.83 -6.00
C ALA A 9 -10.55 -5.56 -4.91
N HIS A 10 -9.32 -6.04 -5.11
CA HIS A 10 -8.15 -5.78 -4.25
C HIS A 10 -7.20 -4.75 -4.87
N LEU A 11 -7.71 -3.94 -5.80
CA LEU A 11 -6.98 -2.90 -6.52
C LEU A 11 -5.74 -3.44 -7.25
N VAL A 12 -5.82 -4.68 -7.76
CA VAL A 12 -4.77 -5.29 -8.59
C VAL A 12 -5.20 -5.17 -10.06
N PRO A 13 -4.55 -4.29 -10.87
CA PRO A 13 -4.89 -4.10 -12.28
C PRO A 13 -4.62 -5.35 -13.11
N ALA A 14 -5.66 -6.15 -13.36
CA ALA A 14 -5.54 -7.46 -13.99
C ALA A 14 -5.15 -7.38 -15.47
N SER A 15 -5.50 -6.27 -16.14
CA SER A 15 -5.13 -5.99 -17.53
C SER A 15 -3.64 -5.78 -17.69
N SER A 16 -3.03 -4.98 -16.82
CA SER A 16 -1.61 -4.63 -16.87
C SER A 16 -0.75 -5.87 -16.62
N LEU A 17 -1.13 -6.69 -15.64
CA LEU A 17 -0.46 -7.98 -15.37
C LEU A 17 -0.50 -8.94 -16.56
N ARG A 18 -1.59 -8.98 -17.32
CA ARG A 18 -1.71 -9.88 -18.48
C ARG A 18 -0.98 -9.38 -19.71
N ALA A 19 -0.77 -8.07 -19.80
CA ALA A 19 -0.02 -7.44 -20.87
C ALA A 19 1.48 -7.39 -20.58
N ASP A 20 1.93 -7.96 -19.45
CA ASP A 20 3.30 -7.82 -18.92
C ASP A 20 3.72 -6.34 -18.74
N ASP A 21 2.74 -5.45 -18.51
CA ASP A 21 2.96 -4.02 -18.30
C ASP A 21 3.10 -3.73 -16.80
N PHE A 22 4.28 -4.00 -16.28
CA PHE A 22 4.60 -3.81 -14.87
C PHE A 22 4.71 -2.33 -14.49
N ASP A 23 5.17 -1.47 -15.41
CA ASP A 23 5.30 -0.03 -15.16
C ASP A 23 3.92 0.58 -14.89
N SER A 24 2.94 0.32 -15.76
CA SER A 24 1.56 0.76 -15.56
C SER A 24 0.95 0.11 -14.32
N TYR A 25 1.22 -1.18 -14.08
CA TYR A 25 0.73 -1.90 -12.91
C TYR A 25 1.12 -1.20 -11.59
N PHE A 26 2.41 -0.89 -11.40
CA PHE A 26 2.87 -0.28 -10.15
C PHE A 26 2.35 1.15 -9.98
N VAL A 27 2.39 1.95 -11.05
CA VAL A 27 1.89 3.34 -11.02
C VAL A 27 0.40 3.38 -10.69
N GLU A 28 -0.40 2.58 -11.39
CA GLU A 28 -1.84 2.57 -11.21
C GLU A 28 -2.25 2.01 -9.85
N ARG A 29 -1.66 0.87 -9.45
CA ARG A 29 -1.99 0.25 -8.17
C ARG A 29 -1.64 1.14 -7.00
N ARG A 30 -0.46 1.77 -7.00
CA ARG A 30 -0.06 2.74 -5.97
C ARG A 30 -1.05 3.89 -5.89
N ARG A 31 -1.40 4.49 -7.04
CA ARG A 31 -2.37 5.59 -7.09
C ARG A 31 -3.71 5.19 -6.45
N ARG A 32 -4.29 4.06 -6.87
CA ARG A 32 -5.58 3.57 -6.36
C ARG A 32 -5.54 3.29 -4.85
N LEU A 33 -4.43 2.76 -4.34
CA LEU A 33 -4.23 2.53 -2.91
C LEU A 33 -4.13 3.84 -2.13
N CYS A 34 -3.34 4.80 -2.60
CA CYS A 34 -3.25 6.11 -1.96
C CYS A 34 -4.61 6.80 -1.91
N ASP A 35 -5.39 6.73 -2.99
CA ASP A 35 -6.75 7.28 -3.05
C ASP A 35 -7.66 6.61 -2.00
N LEU A 36 -7.67 5.27 -1.92
CA LEU A 36 -8.46 4.52 -0.93
C LEU A 36 -8.09 4.90 0.52
N VAL A 37 -6.80 5.01 0.81
CA VAL A 37 -6.31 5.35 2.16
C VAL A 37 -6.63 6.80 2.50
N GLU A 38 -6.46 7.73 1.55
CA GLU A 38 -6.78 9.14 1.73
C GLU A 38 -8.27 9.34 2.05
N ASP A 39 -9.14 8.66 1.30
CA ASP A 39 -10.59 8.66 1.53
C ASP A 39 -10.95 8.09 2.91
N ALA A 40 -10.30 6.99 3.31
CA ALA A 40 -10.56 6.33 4.60
C ALA A 40 -10.05 7.15 5.80
N MET A 41 -8.90 7.82 5.65
CA MET A 41 -8.27 8.58 6.73
C MET A 41 -8.72 10.04 6.79
N GLY A 42 -9.31 10.57 5.73
CA GLY A 42 -9.67 11.99 5.61
C GLY A 42 -8.46 12.93 5.62
N LYS A 43 -7.27 12.44 5.23
CA LYS A 43 -6.03 13.22 5.20
C LYS A 43 -5.17 12.82 4.01
N ALA A 44 -4.43 13.79 3.48
CA ALA A 44 -3.55 13.59 2.32
C ALA A 44 -2.53 12.47 2.56
N VAL A 45 -2.42 11.57 1.59
CA VAL A 45 -1.42 10.49 1.59
C VAL A 45 -0.18 10.92 0.80
N PRO A 46 1.06 10.68 1.29
CA PRO A 46 2.27 10.93 0.52
C PRO A 46 2.33 10.09 -0.76
N ARG A 47 2.65 10.72 -1.90
CA ARG A 47 2.61 10.06 -3.23
C ARG A 47 3.97 9.94 -3.92
N ASP A 48 4.97 10.67 -3.45
CA ASP A 48 6.32 10.75 -4.02
C ASP A 48 7.31 9.85 -3.26
N VAL A 49 7.01 8.55 -3.18
CA VAL A 49 7.85 7.54 -2.50
C VAL A 49 9.05 7.12 -3.39
N GLY A 50 9.22 7.72 -4.56
CA GLY A 50 10.15 7.25 -5.60
C GLY A 50 11.64 7.59 -5.41
N HIS A 51 12.01 8.45 -4.45
CA HIS A 51 13.38 8.96 -4.33
C HIS A 51 13.98 8.80 -2.92
N GLY A 52 14.10 7.55 -2.45
CA GLY A 52 15.03 7.23 -1.36
C GLY A 52 14.43 6.94 0.01
N ALA A 53 13.11 6.71 0.12
CA ALA A 53 12.59 5.99 1.26
C ALA A 53 12.79 4.49 0.99
N GLU A 54 13.87 3.90 1.53
CA GLU A 54 13.91 2.46 1.69
C GLU A 54 12.81 2.09 2.69
N GLU A 55 11.61 1.79 2.19
CA GLU A 55 10.53 1.21 2.99
C GLU A 55 10.86 -0.27 3.27
N ASP A 56 12.00 -0.50 3.91
CA ASP A 56 12.36 -1.80 4.46
C ASP A 56 11.79 -1.90 5.88
N SER A 57 11.19 -3.04 6.17
CA SER A 57 10.81 -3.47 7.51
C SER A 57 11.94 -3.36 8.55
N THR A 58 13.21 -3.32 8.11
CA THR A 58 14.37 -3.06 8.98
C THR A 58 14.38 -1.67 9.60
N GLN A 59 13.59 -0.71 9.10
CA GLN A 59 13.48 0.63 9.70
C GLN A 59 12.61 0.67 10.96
N PHE A 60 11.82 -0.37 11.23
CA PHE A 60 11.04 -0.50 12.45
C PHE A 60 11.75 -1.48 13.39
N GLU A 61 12.62 -0.96 14.27
CA GLU A 61 13.22 -1.75 15.34
C GLU A 61 12.12 -2.15 16.34
N ILE A 62 11.87 -3.45 16.52
CA ILE A 62 10.88 -3.98 17.48
C ILE A 62 11.14 -3.44 18.90
N ALA A 63 12.39 -3.08 19.21
CA ALA A 63 12.80 -2.49 20.48
C ALA A 63 12.22 -1.09 20.77
N GLU A 64 11.69 -0.38 19.77
CA GLU A 64 11.02 0.93 19.93
C GLU A 64 9.50 0.83 20.11
N ILE A 65 8.93 -0.38 20.07
CA ILE A 65 7.55 -0.60 20.52
C ILE A 65 7.58 -0.47 22.05
N GLU A 66 7.38 0.76 22.54
CA GLU A 66 7.14 1.05 23.94
C GLU A 66 6.01 0.14 24.40
N GLU A 67 6.34 -0.84 25.25
CA GLU A 67 5.39 -1.73 25.90
C GLU A 67 4.40 -0.81 26.61
N LEU A 68 3.23 -0.58 26.01
CA LEU A 68 2.14 0.12 26.68
C LEU A 68 1.99 -0.61 28.01
N PRO A 69 2.14 0.08 29.16
CA PRO A 69 2.02 -0.58 30.44
C PRO A 69 0.67 -1.30 30.42
N ASP A 70 0.70 -2.62 30.57
CA ASP A 70 -0.50 -3.45 30.73
C ASP A 70 -1.45 -2.66 31.62
N GLU A 71 -2.65 -2.37 31.11
CA GLU A 71 -3.65 -1.58 31.83
C GLU A 71 -3.77 -2.13 33.26
N VAL A 72 -3.17 -1.42 34.22
CA VAL A 72 -3.32 -1.71 35.64
C VAL A 72 -4.64 -1.11 36.08
N ASP A 73 -5.73 -1.86 35.84
CA ASP A 73 -6.77 -2.23 36.81
C ASP A 73 -8.01 -2.85 36.14
#